data_AF-A0A7S2KUC0-F1
#
_entry.id   AF-A0A7S2KUC0-F1
#
_cell.length_a   1.000
_cell.length_b   1.000
_cell.length_c   1.000
_cell.angle_alpha   90.00
_cell.angle_beta   90.00
_cell.angle_gamma   90.00
#
_symmetry.space_group_name_H-M   'P 1'
#
loop_
_entity.id
_entity.type
_entity.pdbx_description
1 polymer ?
#
loop_
_entity_poly.entity_id
_entity_poly.type
_entity_poly.pdbx_seq_one_letter_code
_entity_poly.pdbx_strand_id
1 'polypeptide(L)'
;DHKALAAVGLGNMLQNCCGLSIGMGLASAMDTLISQAYGAGHSELSAVYLQRARVICSVQMLWILPVLVFSGHWLTAIGQDPDVANYAAEYNGMSAPFLLCFFHASATRRFLASMLRPRAAVYVGAIVAVFYVLC
;
A
#
# COMPACT_ATOMS: atom_id res chain seq x y z
N ASP A 1 6.12 -22.19 15.41
CA ASP A 1 5.14 -21.50 16.24
C ASP A 1 3.79 -21.27 15.57
N HIS A 2 2.73 -21.95 16.02
CA HIS A 2 1.36 -21.72 15.52
C HIS A 2 0.84 -20.29 15.80
N LYS A 3 1.20 -19.72 16.95
CA LYS A 3 0.78 -18.36 17.35
C LYS A 3 1.36 -17.27 16.43
N ALA A 4 2.64 -17.39 16.05
CA ALA A 4 3.30 -16.44 15.16
C ALA A 4 2.66 -16.45 13.75
N LEU A 5 2.32 -17.62 13.22
CA LEU A 5 1.65 -17.73 11.93
C LEU A 5 0.24 -17.09 11.94
N ALA A 6 -0.52 -17.32 13.03
CA ALA A 6 -1.83 -16.69 13.22
C ALA A 6 -1.70 -15.16 13.32
N ALA A 7 -0.69 -14.67 14.03
CA ALA A 7 -0.42 -13.24 14.17
C ALA A 7 -0.10 -12.57 12.83
N VAL A 8 0.75 -13.19 11.99
CA VAL A 8 1.05 -12.71 10.63
C VAL A 8 -0.21 -12.70 9.75
N GLY A 9 -1.05 -13.72 9.86
CA GLY A 9 -2.34 -13.77 9.17
C GLY A 9 -3.27 -12.61 9.55
N LEU A 10 -3.44 -12.36 10.85
CA LEU A 10 -4.23 -11.25 11.38
C LEU A 10 -3.66 -9.88 10.99
N GLY A 11 -2.33 -9.73 11.05
CA GLY A 11 -1.64 -8.52 10.61
C GLY A 11 -1.89 -8.23 9.13
N ASN A 12 -1.72 -9.24 8.26
CA ASN A 12 -2.04 -9.13 6.84
C ASN A 12 -3.51 -8.79 6.57
N MET A 13 -4.44 -9.37 7.34
CA MET A 13 -5.86 -9.06 7.22
C MET A 13 -6.14 -7.59 7.53
N LEU A 14 -5.58 -7.05 8.62
CA LEU A 14 -5.70 -5.63 8.97
C LEU A 14 -5.12 -4.72 7.88
N GLN A 15 -3.92 -5.05 7.38
CA GLN A 15 -3.29 -4.30 6.29
C GLN A 15 -4.14 -4.33 5.00
N ASN A 16 -4.74 -5.47 4.67
CA ASN A 16 -5.60 -5.60 3.50
C ASN A 16 -6.88 -4.76 3.64
N CYS A 17 -7.63 -4.96 4.73
CA CYS A 17 -8.92 -4.30 4.95
C CYS A 17 -8.78 -2.79 5.10
N CYS A 18 -7.84 -2.33 5.94
CA CYS A 18 -7.70 -0.90 6.23
C CYS A 18 -6.85 -0.17 5.19
N GLY A 19 -5.91 -0.87 4.54
CA GLY A 19 -4.93 -0.24 3.64
C GLY A 19 -5.07 -0.59 2.18
N LEU A 20 -4.79 -1.84 1.84
CA LEU A 20 -4.66 -2.23 0.43
C LEU A 20 -5.97 -2.08 -0.33
N SER A 21 -7.11 -2.45 0.23
CA SER A 21 -8.41 -2.32 -0.45
C SER A 21 -8.73 -0.88 -0.83
N ILE A 22 -8.57 0.06 0.11
CA ILE A 22 -8.81 1.48 -0.12
C ILE A 22 -7.80 2.04 -1.14
N GLY A 23 -6.51 1.73 -0.96
CA GLY A 23 -5.45 2.20 -1.85
C GLY A 23 -5.57 1.65 -3.27
N MET A 24 -6.00 0.40 -3.43
CA MET A 24 -6.26 -0.20 -4.74
C MET A 24 -7.46 0.46 -5.43
N GLY A 25 -8.55 0.76 -4.71
CA GLY A 25 -9.69 1.48 -5.26
C GLY A 25 -9.31 2.87 -5.78
N LEU A 26 -8.57 3.63 -4.96
CA LEU A 26 -8.06 4.95 -5.35
C LEU A 26 -7.12 4.88 -6.54
N ALA A 27 -6.22 3.91 -6.56
CA ALA A 27 -5.29 3.73 -7.67
C ALA A 27 -6.00 3.34 -8.98
N SER A 28 -7.04 2.50 -8.91
CA SER A 28 -7.85 2.17 -10.09
C SER A 28 -8.53 3.40 -10.70
N ALA A 29 -9.06 4.29 -9.86
CA ALA A 29 -9.65 5.54 -10.33
C ALA A 29 -8.59 6.46 -10.98
N MET A 30 -7.38 6.48 -10.42
CA MET A 30 -6.26 7.24 -10.98
C MET A 30 -5.79 6.68 -12.32
N ASP A 31 -5.74 5.34 -12.50
CA ASP A 31 -5.39 4.73 -13.78
C ASP A 31 -6.33 5.18 -14.90
N THR A 32 -7.63 5.30 -14.61
CA THR A 32 -8.60 5.87 -15.55
C THR A 32 -8.28 7.34 -15.84
N LEU A 33 -8.09 8.19 -14.83
CA LEU A 33 -7.83 9.63 -15.07
C LEU A 33 -6.51 9.89 -15.83
N ILE A 34 -5.46 9.14 -15.50
CA ILE A 34 -4.15 9.22 -16.17
C ILE A 34 -4.25 8.76 -17.62
N SER A 35 -4.88 7.61 -17.88
CA SER A 35 -5.04 7.09 -19.25
C SER A 35 -5.91 8.00 -20.11
N GLN A 36 -6.97 8.58 -19.55
CA GLN A 36 -7.82 9.55 -20.26
C GLN A 36 -7.08 10.85 -20.58
N ALA A 37 -6.34 11.43 -19.62
CA ALA A 37 -5.54 12.63 -19.88
C ALA A 37 -4.46 12.38 -20.93
N TYR A 38 -3.76 11.24 -20.83
CA TYR A 38 -2.72 10.88 -21.79
C TYR A 38 -3.30 10.60 -23.19
N GLY A 39 -4.42 9.88 -23.28
CA GLY A 39 -5.13 9.61 -24.54
C GLY A 39 -5.69 10.87 -25.21
N ALA A 40 -6.05 11.89 -24.43
CA ALA A 40 -6.45 13.21 -24.92
C ALA A 40 -5.28 14.13 -25.31
N GLY A 41 -4.02 13.64 -25.24
CA GLY A 41 -2.82 14.42 -25.56
C GLY A 41 -2.30 15.31 -24.43
N HIS A 42 -2.91 15.30 -23.25
CA HIS A 42 -2.50 16.10 -22.09
C HIS A 42 -1.52 15.35 -21.18
N SER A 43 -0.30 15.11 -21.68
CA SER A 43 0.76 14.40 -20.93
C SER A 43 1.21 15.13 -19.66
N GLU A 44 1.15 16.46 -19.64
CA GLU A 44 1.48 17.24 -18.44
C GLU A 44 0.42 17.05 -17.34
N LEU A 45 -0.87 17.03 -17.73
CA LEU A 45 -1.97 16.81 -16.80
C LEU A 45 -1.91 15.41 -16.16
N SER A 46 -1.45 14.40 -16.91
CA SER A 46 -1.27 13.06 -16.36
C SER A 46 -0.20 13.00 -15.26
N ALA A 47 0.86 13.81 -15.38
CA ALA A 47 1.88 13.96 -14.33
C ALA A 47 1.31 14.67 -13.08
N VAL A 48 0.45 15.68 -13.27
CA VAL A 48 -0.28 16.33 -12.15
C VAL A 48 -1.19 15.32 -11.44
N TYR A 49 -1.86 14.44 -12.18
CA TYR A 49 -2.65 13.35 -11.58
C TYR A 49 -1.80 12.38 -10.77
N LEU A 50 -0.60 12.02 -11.22
CA LEU A 50 0.33 11.22 -10.40
C LEU A 50 0.70 11.93 -9.09
N GLN A 51 1.00 13.23 -9.13
CA GLN A 51 1.32 13.99 -7.92
C GLN A 51 0.13 13.99 -6.94
N ARG A 52 -1.08 14.23 -7.44
CA ARG A 52 -2.31 14.14 -6.65
C ARG A 52 -2.51 12.75 -6.07
N ALA A 53 -2.27 11.70 -6.85
CA ALA A 53 -2.33 10.31 -6.37
C ALA A 53 -1.37 10.08 -5.19
N ARG A 54 -0.12 10.56 -5.30
CA ARG A 54 0.89 10.43 -4.24
C ARG A 54 0.49 11.16 -2.97
N VAL A 55 -0.10 12.36 -3.09
CA VAL A 55 -0.64 13.11 -1.93
C VAL A 55 -1.78 12.32 -1.29
N ILE A 56 -2.72 11.83 -2.08
CA ILE A 56 -3.86 11.03 -1.57
C ILE A 56 -3.36 9.76 -0.88
N CYS A 57 -2.42 9.02 -1.46
CA CYS A 57 -1.82 7.84 -0.83
C CYS A 57 -1.09 8.18 0.48
N SER A 58 -0.45 9.34 0.56
CA SER A 58 0.23 9.78 1.79
C SER A 58 -0.78 10.12 2.89
N VAL A 59 -1.87 10.80 2.54
CA VAL A 59 -2.99 11.07 3.46
C VAL A 59 -3.61 9.76 3.92
N GLN A 60 -3.91 8.83 3.01
CA GLN A 60 -4.44 7.52 3.34
C GLN A 60 -3.52 6.78 4.34
N MET A 61 -2.20 6.81 4.12
CA MET A 61 -1.26 6.20 5.06
C MET A 61 -1.32 6.85 6.44
N LEU A 62 -1.42 8.17 6.54
CA LEU A 62 -1.53 8.86 7.83
C LEU A 62 -2.77 8.39 8.62
N TRP A 63 -3.87 8.07 7.94
CA TRP A 63 -5.07 7.50 8.57
C TRP A 63 -4.89 6.04 9.03
N ILE A 64 -4.13 5.23 8.27
CA ILE A 64 -3.94 3.81 8.55
C ILE A 64 -2.84 3.56 9.59
N LEU A 65 -1.83 4.43 9.64
CA LEU A 65 -0.69 4.32 10.54
C LEU A 65 -1.11 4.08 12.01
N PRO A 66 -2.02 4.85 12.62
CA PRO A 66 -2.45 4.58 14.00
C PRO A 66 -3.19 3.22 14.13
N VAL A 67 -3.93 2.79 13.12
CA VAL A 67 -4.62 1.48 13.14
C VAL A 67 -3.60 0.34 13.18
N LEU A 68 -2.50 0.45 12.42
CA LEU A 68 -1.43 -0.55 12.38
C LEU A 68 -0.55 -0.51 13.63
N VAL A 69 -0.14 0.68 14.08
CA VAL A 69 0.73 0.83 15.27
C VAL A 69 0.02 0.38 16.54
N PHE A 70 -1.27 0.69 16.67
CA PHE A 70 -2.08 0.27 17.82
C PHE A 70 -2.80 -1.06 17.58
N SER A 71 -2.41 -1.87 16.58
CA SER A 71 -3.14 -3.08 16.24
C SER A 71 -3.22 -4.08 17.39
N GLY A 72 -2.23 -4.12 18.29
CA GLY A 72 -2.28 -4.96 19.49
C GLY A 72 -3.49 -4.62 20.37
N HIS A 73 -3.73 -3.34 20.63
CA HIS A 73 -4.88 -2.87 21.42
C HIS A 73 -6.21 -3.23 20.74
N TRP A 74 -6.29 -3.03 19.42
CA TRP A 74 -7.49 -3.39 18.65
C TRP A 74 -7.76 -4.88 18.66
N LEU A 75 -6.73 -5.71 18.46
CA LEU A 75 -6.84 -7.17 18.44
C LEU A 75 -7.21 -7.72 19.82
N THR A 76 -6.62 -7.21 20.90
CA THR A 76 -7.02 -7.59 22.26
C THR A 76 -8.44 -7.14 22.57
N ALA A 77 -8.88 -5.97 22.12
CA ALA A 77 -10.24 -5.47 22.33
C ALA A 77 -11.31 -6.33 21.65
N ILE A 78 -11.01 -6.94 20.50
CA ILE A 78 -11.91 -7.90 19.82
C ILE A 78 -11.80 -9.33 20.38
N GLY A 79 -11.06 -9.54 21.48
CA GLY A 79 -10.94 -10.82 22.17
C GLY A 79 -9.86 -11.77 21.64
N GLN A 80 -8.88 -11.28 20.88
CA GLN A 80 -7.72 -12.12 20.50
C GLN A 80 -6.79 -12.37 21.69
N ASP A 81 -6.12 -13.53 21.66
CA ASP A 81 -5.07 -13.89 22.61
C ASP A 81 -4.00 -12.78 22.69
N PRO A 82 -3.65 -12.28 23.90
CA PRO A 82 -2.70 -11.17 24.05
C PRO A 82 -1.32 -11.44 23.41
N ASP A 83 -0.83 -12.69 23.42
CA ASP A 83 0.44 -13.02 22.78
C ASP A 83 0.34 -12.86 21.27
N VAL A 84 -0.73 -13.39 20.65
CA VAL A 84 -0.99 -13.27 19.21
C VAL A 84 -1.18 -11.80 18.81
N ALA A 85 -1.89 -11.01 19.62
CA ALA A 85 -2.10 -9.59 19.41
C ALA A 85 -0.78 -8.79 19.45
N ASN A 86 0.12 -9.12 20.37
CA ASN A 86 1.44 -8.51 20.47
C ASN A 86 2.32 -8.84 19.26
N TYR A 87 2.38 -10.11 18.85
CA TYR A 87 3.12 -10.50 17.64
C TYR A 87 2.57 -9.82 16.37
N ALA A 88 1.25 -9.64 16.27
CA ALA A 88 0.64 -8.94 15.15
C ALA A 88 0.95 -7.43 15.16
N ALA A 89 1.03 -6.82 16.35
CA ALA A 89 1.44 -5.43 16.52
C ALA A 89 2.89 -5.19 16.12
N GLU A 90 3.80 -6.08 16.52
CA GLU A 90 5.20 -6.02 16.13
C GLU A 90 5.36 -6.15 14.60
N TYR A 91 4.68 -7.13 14.00
CA TYR A 91 4.65 -7.32 12.55
C TYR A 91 4.14 -6.07 11.82
N ASN A 92 3.02 -5.49 12.27
CA ASN A 92 2.42 -4.31 11.65
C ASN A 92 3.24 -3.04 11.85
N GLY A 93 3.85 -2.86 13.03
CA GLY A 93 4.73 -1.73 13.33
C GLY A 93 5.96 -1.72 12.42
N MET A 94 6.56 -2.88 12.19
CA MET A 94 7.70 -3.03 11.28
C MET A 94 7.28 -2.87 9.80
N SER A 95 6.08 -3.31 9.44
CA SER A 95 5.54 -3.21 8.07
C SER A 95 5.09 -1.79 7.70
N ALA A 96 4.69 -0.96 8.67
CA ALA A 96 4.12 0.37 8.44
C ALA A 96 4.96 1.30 7.52
N PRO A 97 6.27 1.53 7.77
CA PRO A 97 7.09 2.35 6.87
C PRO A 97 7.23 1.71 5.48
N PHE A 98 7.27 0.38 5.42
CA PHE A 98 7.38 -0.36 4.16
C PHE A 98 6.13 -0.15 3.28
N LEU A 99 4.93 -0.18 3.87
CA LEU A 99 3.69 0.05 3.10
C LEU A 99 3.68 1.44 2.42
N LEU A 100 4.26 2.47 3.04
CA LEU A 100 4.28 3.82 2.46
C LEU A 100 5.12 3.84 1.19
N CYS A 101 6.34 3.29 1.27
CA CYS A 101 7.23 3.14 0.12
C CYS A 101 6.57 2.30 -0.98
N PHE A 102 5.89 1.21 -0.59
CA PHE A 102 5.16 0.36 -1.53
C PHE A 102 4.08 1.12 -2.29
N PHE A 103 3.24 1.92 -1.62
CA PHE A 103 2.18 2.68 -2.30
C PHE A 103 2.74 3.71 -3.29
N HIS A 104 3.78 4.46 -2.92
CA HIS A 104 4.41 5.43 -3.83
C HIS A 104 5.06 4.76 -5.05
N ALA A 105 5.74 3.64 -4.86
CA ALA A 105 6.34 2.88 -5.95
C ALA A 105 5.27 2.24 -6.85
N SER A 106 4.18 1.74 -6.25
CA SER A 106 3.03 1.21 -6.97
C SER A 106 2.32 2.28 -7.82
N ALA A 107 2.13 3.49 -7.28
CA ALA A 107 1.58 4.62 -8.03
C ALA A 107 2.45 5.00 -9.24
N THR A 108 3.77 4.98 -9.05
CA THR A 108 4.74 5.27 -10.14
C THR A 108 4.71 4.18 -11.21
N ARG A 109 4.68 2.91 -10.81
CA ARG A 109 4.55 1.77 -11.72
C ARG A 109 3.28 1.87 -12.57
N ARG A 110 2.15 2.14 -11.92
CA ARG A 110 0.85 2.31 -12.56
C ARG A 110 0.82 3.47 -13.55
N PHE A 111 1.37 4.62 -13.17
CA PHE A 111 1.51 5.76 -14.08
C PHE A 111 2.32 5.42 -15.34
N LEU A 112 3.47 4.74 -15.19
CA LEU A 112 4.29 4.31 -16.33
C LEU A 112 3.54 3.31 -17.22
N ALA A 113 2.75 2.41 -16.63
CA ALA A 113 1.91 1.49 -17.39
C ALA A 113 0.83 2.23 -18.18
N SER A 114 0.15 3.20 -17.56
CA SER A 114 -0.92 4.01 -18.18
C SER A 114 -0.43 4.95 -19.29
N MET A 115 0.86 5.33 -19.30
CA MET A 115 1.50 6.08 -20.39
C MET A 115 2.04 5.20 -21.54
N LEU A 116 1.64 3.93 -21.63
CA LEU A 116 2.16 2.97 -22.62
C LEU A 116 3.68 2.77 -22.54
N ARG A 117 4.28 2.90 -21.34
CA ARG A 117 5.69 2.55 -21.06
C ARG A 117 5.81 1.34 -20.12
N PRO A 118 5.27 0.16 -20.50
CA PRO A 118 5.19 -1.01 -19.62
C PRO A 118 6.56 -1.55 -19.22
N ARG A 119 7.60 -1.43 -20.07
CA ARG A 119 8.96 -1.86 -19.72
C ARG A 119 9.50 -1.12 -18.50
N ALA A 120 9.30 0.20 -18.44
CA ALA A 120 9.71 1.01 -17.29
C ALA A 120 8.91 0.62 -16.03
N ALA A 121 7.61 0.34 -16.18
CA ALA A 121 6.78 -0.14 -15.08
C ALA A 121 7.28 -1.50 -14.54
N VAL A 122 7.68 -2.43 -15.42
CA VAL A 122 8.21 -3.74 -15.03
C VAL A 122 9.50 -3.59 -14.22
N TYR A 123 10.43 -2.71 -14.61
CA TYR A 123 11.65 -2.47 -13.83
C TYR A 123 11.35 -1.92 -12.43
N VAL A 124 10.43 -0.96 -12.31
CA VAL A 124 9.97 -0.46 -10.99
C VAL A 124 9.27 -1.59 -10.20
N GLY A 125 8.53 -2.47 -10.88
CA GLY A 125 7.98 -3.69 -10.31
C GLY A 125 9.03 -4.62 -9.71
N ALA A 126 10.04 -4.95 -10.49
CA ALA A 126 11.13 -5.82 -10.08
C ALA A 126 11.90 -5.25 -8.88
N ILE A 127 12.23 -3.95 -8.90
CA ILE A 127 12.94 -3.29 -7.79
C ILE A 127 12.13 -3.40 -6.49
N VAL A 128 10.82 -3.12 -6.55
CA VAL A 128 9.95 -3.22 -5.37
C VAL A 128 9.83 -4.66 -4.89
N ALA A 129 9.68 -5.63 -5.80
CA ALA A 129 9.59 -7.04 -5.44
C ALA A 129 10.89 -7.52 -4.76
N VAL A 130 12.05 -7.13 -5.28
CA VAL A 130 13.35 -7.43 -4.68
C VAL A 130 13.46 -6.78 -3.30
N PHE A 131 13.05 -5.51 -3.16
CA PHE A 131 13.06 -4.81 -1.87
C PHE A 131 12.10 -5.47 -0.86
N TYR A 132 10.96 -5.99 -1.30
CA TYR A 132 9.99 -6.72 -0.46
C TYR A 132 10.50 -8.09 -0.03
N VAL A 133 11.30 -8.77 -0.85
CA VAL A 133 11.82 -10.11 -0.54
C VAL A 133 13.09 -10.03 0.33
N LEU A 134 13.87 -8.96 0.20
CA LEU A 134 15.12 -8.78 0.94
C LEU A 134 14.93 -8.17 2.34
N CYS A 135 13.80 -7.54 2.62
CA CYS A 135 13.44 -6.96 3.92
C CYS A 135 12.36 -7.80 4.59
#